data_AF-A0A9P6WXM8-F1
#
_entry.id   AF-A0A9P6WXM8-F1
#
_cell.length_a   1.000
_cell.length_b   1.000
_cell.length_c   1.000
_cell.angle_alpha   90.00
_cell.angle_beta   90.00
_cell.angle_gamma   90.00
#
_symmetry.space_group_name_H-M   'P 1'
#
loop_
_entity.id
_entity.type
_entity.pdbx_description
1 polymer ?
#
loop_
_entity_poly.entity_id
_entity_poly.type
_entity_poly.pdbx_seq_one_letter_code
_entity_poly.pdbx_strand_id
1 'polypeptide(L)'
;MESSSNSPYKLNYVYDKEILRVVWTFTKKFDKTTSLAFTQWLNKQNVDFLSDKPERKVVKGNTENKKLRRRHLNVLDNGYYVDLAKNIINVIPKHHAYVNQLKNDGYPIIGYCRKSRTPSDNRVALLQRMVDILRQRSLVEKVYVSTHSNAKEGFHKRDLDDQNTLIAELDQVDGDTQAYIQNNDKVCVVALDYTGFTTNMSDLKIILRQ
;
A
#
# COMPACT_ATOMS: atom_id res chain seq x y z
N MET A 1 4.02 -27.07 -29.47
CA MET A 1 4.00 -25.75 -28.81
C MET A 1 2.59 -25.51 -28.31
N GLU A 2 2.26 -25.94 -27.11
CA GLU A 2 0.99 -25.62 -26.45
C GLU A 2 1.34 -24.90 -25.15
N SER A 3 1.43 -23.58 -25.18
CA SER A 3 1.44 -22.78 -23.96
C SER A 3 -0.01 -22.56 -23.55
N SER A 4 -0.61 -23.55 -22.89
CA SER A 4 -1.85 -23.31 -22.15
C SER A 4 -1.51 -22.36 -20.99
N SER A 5 -1.70 -21.06 -21.17
CA SER A 5 -1.56 -20.13 -20.07
C SER A 5 -2.69 -20.43 -19.08
N ASN A 6 -2.40 -21.17 -18.02
CA ASN A 6 -3.26 -21.35 -16.84
C ASN A 6 -3.33 -20.04 -16.02
N SER A 7 -3.57 -18.93 -16.71
CA SER A 7 -3.79 -17.64 -16.07
C SER A 7 -5.17 -17.70 -15.41
N PRO A 8 -5.28 -17.37 -14.11
CA PRO A 8 -6.59 -17.23 -13.46
C PRO A 8 -7.33 -16.00 -13.99
N TYR A 9 -6.69 -15.17 -14.82
CA TYR A 9 -7.31 -14.03 -15.50
C TYR A 9 -7.69 -14.38 -16.93
N LYS A 10 -8.91 -14.00 -17.31
CA LYS A 10 -9.46 -14.16 -18.67
C LYS A 10 -9.91 -12.81 -19.19
N LEU A 11 -9.61 -12.54 -20.45
CA LEU A 11 -10.06 -11.33 -21.12
C LEU A 11 -11.59 -11.40 -21.32
N ASN A 12 -12.32 -10.43 -20.78
CA ASN A 12 -13.78 -10.42 -20.80
C ASN A 12 -14.34 -9.00 -20.86
N TYR A 13 -15.57 -8.86 -21.38
CA TYR A 13 -16.32 -7.63 -21.33
C TYR A 13 -17.03 -7.50 -19.99
N VAL A 14 -16.74 -6.43 -19.26
CA VAL A 14 -17.31 -6.17 -17.93
C VAL A 14 -18.13 -4.89 -17.93
N TYR A 15 -19.30 -4.96 -17.33
CA TYR A 15 -20.16 -3.80 -17.05
C TYR A 15 -19.97 -3.31 -15.61
N ASP A 16 -20.07 -2.00 -15.38
CA ASP A 16 -19.96 -1.43 -14.02
C ASP A 16 -20.97 -2.06 -13.04
N LYS A 17 -22.16 -2.45 -13.52
CA LYS A 17 -23.17 -3.17 -12.73
C LYS A 17 -22.71 -4.55 -12.26
N GLU A 18 -21.86 -5.22 -13.03
CA GLU A 18 -21.33 -6.55 -12.69
C GLU A 18 -20.24 -6.42 -11.65
N ILE A 19 -19.38 -5.42 -11.79
CA ILE A 19 -18.39 -5.05 -10.76
C ILE A 19 -19.11 -4.77 -9.45
N LEU A 20 -20.18 -3.95 -9.47
CA LEU A 20 -20.98 -3.66 -8.27
C LEU A 20 -21.57 -4.93 -7.64
N ARG A 21 -22.10 -5.85 -8.46
CA ARG A 21 -22.65 -7.13 -7.98
C ARG A 21 -21.60 -7.97 -7.26
N VAL A 22 -20.38 -8.04 -7.81
CA VAL A 22 -19.26 -8.73 -7.15
C VAL A 22 -18.87 -8.01 -5.85
N VAL A 23 -18.81 -6.69 -5.84
CA VAL A 23 -18.47 -5.93 -4.63
C VAL A 23 -19.50 -6.16 -3.51
N TRP A 24 -20.79 -6.23 -3.84
CA TRP A 24 -21.85 -6.51 -2.86
C TRP A 24 -21.70 -7.86 -2.15
N THR A 25 -21.06 -8.86 -2.76
CA THR A 25 -20.86 -10.15 -2.08
C THR A 25 -19.84 -10.05 -0.94
N PHE A 26 -19.03 -9.00 -0.90
CA PHE A 26 -17.94 -8.86 0.06
C PHE A 26 -18.05 -7.62 0.97
N THR A 27 -18.94 -6.66 0.69
CA THR A 27 -19.09 -5.47 1.53
C THR A 27 -20.50 -4.87 1.48
N LYS A 28 -20.90 -4.29 2.61
CA LYS A 28 -22.13 -3.49 2.76
C LYS A 28 -21.95 -2.01 2.43
N LYS A 29 -20.71 -1.58 2.10
CA LYS A 29 -20.38 -0.17 1.82
C LYS A 29 -21.24 0.45 0.72
N PHE A 30 -21.73 -0.37 -0.21
CA PHE A 30 -22.56 0.04 -1.34
C PHE A 30 -24.01 -0.42 -1.23
N ASP A 31 -24.49 -0.79 -0.03
CA ASP A 31 -25.89 -1.16 0.16
C ASP A 31 -26.80 -0.04 -0.36
N LYS A 32 -27.85 -0.41 -1.10
CA LYS A 32 -28.81 0.51 -1.74
C LYS A 32 -28.19 1.43 -2.81
N THR A 33 -26.92 1.27 -3.17
CA THR A 33 -26.27 2.08 -4.21
C THR A 33 -26.76 1.66 -5.60
N THR A 34 -27.21 2.60 -6.42
CA THR A 34 -27.59 2.30 -7.81
C THR A 34 -26.34 2.10 -8.68
N SER A 35 -26.48 1.38 -9.80
CA SER A 35 -25.37 1.24 -10.76
C SER A 35 -24.83 2.60 -11.23
N LEU A 36 -25.69 3.62 -11.37
CA LEU A 36 -25.28 4.96 -11.78
C LEU A 36 -24.42 5.65 -10.70
N ALA A 37 -24.87 5.61 -9.44
CA ALA A 37 -24.14 6.18 -8.33
C ALA A 37 -22.77 5.47 -8.15
N PHE A 38 -22.72 4.15 -8.33
CA PHE A 38 -21.47 3.41 -8.29
C PHE A 38 -20.51 3.80 -9.42
N THR A 39 -21.00 3.95 -10.67
CA THR A 39 -20.17 4.44 -11.79
C THR A 39 -19.60 5.82 -11.50
N GLN A 40 -20.41 6.74 -10.94
CA GLN A 40 -19.93 8.07 -10.55
C GLN A 40 -18.86 7.98 -9.47
N TRP A 41 -19.06 7.12 -8.47
CA TRP A 41 -18.08 6.87 -7.42
C TRP A 41 -16.76 6.32 -7.99
N LEU A 42 -16.82 5.31 -8.86
CA LEU A 42 -15.65 4.74 -9.53
C LEU A 42 -14.83 5.81 -10.26
N ASN A 43 -15.49 6.66 -11.05
CA ASN A 43 -14.80 7.74 -11.79
C ASN A 43 -14.07 8.73 -10.88
N LYS A 44 -14.51 8.88 -9.62
CA LYS A 44 -13.81 9.72 -8.62
C LYS A 44 -12.62 9.02 -7.97
N GLN A 45 -12.55 7.69 -8.01
CA GLN A 45 -11.49 6.92 -7.34
C GLN A 45 -10.19 6.81 -8.17
N ASN A 46 -10.22 7.23 -9.43
CA ASN A 46 -9.07 7.15 -10.35
C ASN A 46 -8.43 5.75 -10.39
N VAL A 47 -9.27 4.70 -10.41
CA VAL A 47 -8.80 3.30 -10.47
C VAL A 47 -8.33 2.94 -11.88
N ASP A 48 -7.23 2.18 -11.96
CA ASP A 48 -6.48 1.95 -13.21
C ASP A 48 -7.32 1.39 -14.36
N PHE A 49 -8.29 0.51 -14.10
CA PHE A 49 -9.12 -0.08 -15.16
C PHE A 49 -10.03 0.95 -15.87
N LEU A 50 -10.17 2.17 -15.32
CA LEU A 50 -10.90 3.26 -15.98
C LEU A 50 -10.09 3.92 -17.10
N SER A 51 -8.78 3.69 -17.15
CA SER A 51 -7.92 4.15 -18.26
C SER A 51 -8.31 3.52 -19.59
N ASP A 52 -8.81 2.28 -19.58
CA ASP A 52 -9.34 1.63 -20.77
C ASP A 52 -10.62 2.30 -21.27
N LYS A 53 -10.60 2.70 -22.54
CA LYS A 53 -11.74 3.35 -23.19
C LYS A 53 -12.93 2.40 -23.21
N PRO A 54 -14.11 2.83 -22.71
CA PRO A 54 -15.28 1.99 -22.72
C PRO A 54 -15.87 1.84 -24.12
N GLU A 55 -16.42 0.67 -24.39
CA GLU A 55 -17.32 0.43 -25.52
C GLU A 55 -18.77 0.65 -25.11
N ARG A 56 -19.60 1.05 -26.08
CA ARG A 56 -21.06 1.17 -25.91
C ARG A 56 -21.74 0.05 -26.66
N LYS A 57 -22.46 -0.83 -25.94
CA LYS A 57 -23.35 -1.84 -26.55
C LYS A 57 -24.78 -1.33 -26.51
N VAL A 58 -25.44 -1.27 -27.67
CA VAL A 58 -26.89 -1.00 -27.76
C VAL A 58 -27.61 -2.32 -27.53
N VAL A 59 -28.40 -2.41 -26.47
CA VAL A 59 -29.30 -3.54 -26.21
C VAL A 59 -30.70 -3.10 -26.60
N LYS A 60 -31.27 -3.75 -27.63
CA LYS A 60 -32.67 -3.55 -28.02
C LYS A 60 -33.57 -4.14 -26.94
N GLY A 61 -34.39 -3.31 -26.31
CA GLY A 61 -35.44 -3.73 -25.38
C GLY A 61 -36.82 -3.45 -25.98
N ASN A 62 -37.86 -4.10 -25.45
CA ASN A 62 -39.24 -3.99 -25.95
C ASN A 62 -39.84 -2.57 -25.89
N THR A 63 -39.25 -1.66 -25.10
CA THR A 63 -39.76 -0.28 -24.92
C THR A 63 -38.72 0.79 -25.19
N GLU A 64 -37.42 0.58 -24.91
CA GLU A 64 -36.34 1.51 -25.27
C GLU A 64 -34.99 0.79 -25.47
N ASN A 65 -34.15 1.36 -26.34
CA ASN A 65 -32.78 0.93 -26.56
C ASN A 65 -31.89 1.35 -25.37
N LYS A 66 -31.45 0.41 -24.54
CA LYS A 66 -30.49 0.70 -23.46
C LYS A 66 -29.07 0.69 -24.01
N LYS A 67 -28.37 1.82 -23.91
CA LYS A 67 -26.92 1.92 -24.17
C LYS A 67 -26.16 1.54 -22.90
N LEU A 68 -25.48 0.39 -22.90
CA LEU A 68 -24.68 -0.07 -21.77
C LEU A 68 -23.20 0.16 -22.02
N ARG A 69 -22.52 0.74 -21.03
CA ARG A 69 -21.06 0.94 -21.01
C ARG A 69 -20.38 -0.36 -20.55
N ARG A 70 -19.46 -0.89 -21.36
CA ARG A 70 -18.62 -2.05 -21.01
C ARG A 70 -17.15 -1.75 -21.27
N ARG A 71 -16.25 -2.46 -20.61
CA ARG A 71 -14.80 -2.42 -20.87
C ARG A 71 -14.28 -3.83 -21.12
N HIS A 72 -13.24 -3.94 -21.93
CA HIS A 72 -12.58 -5.21 -22.21
C HIS A 72 -11.38 -5.34 -21.27
N LEU A 73 -11.51 -6.15 -20.22
CA LEU A 73 -10.57 -6.20 -19.11
C LEU A 73 -10.07 -7.64 -18.90
N ASN A 74 -8.87 -7.78 -18.32
CA ASN A 74 -8.42 -9.04 -17.77
C ASN A 74 -9.11 -9.27 -16.41
N VAL A 75 -10.07 -10.19 -16.38
CA VAL A 75 -10.92 -10.45 -15.23
C VAL A 75 -10.49 -11.72 -14.54
N LEU A 76 -10.28 -11.65 -13.23
CA LEU A 76 -10.02 -12.83 -12.41
C LEU A 76 -11.22 -13.77 -12.47
N ASP A 77 -10.96 -15.07 -12.62
CA ASP A 77 -11.99 -16.11 -12.62
C ASP A 77 -12.72 -16.11 -11.27
N ASN A 78 -14.05 -16.18 -11.32
CA ASN A 78 -14.92 -16.04 -10.16
C ASN A 78 -14.62 -17.08 -9.07
N GLY A 79 -14.06 -18.24 -9.43
CA GLY A 79 -13.61 -19.25 -8.47
C GLY A 79 -12.57 -18.74 -7.47
N TYR A 80 -11.80 -17.70 -7.82
CA TYR A 80 -10.77 -17.12 -6.97
C TYR A 80 -11.25 -15.92 -6.14
N TYR A 81 -12.49 -15.44 -6.33
CA TYR A 81 -12.96 -14.21 -5.67
C TYR A 81 -13.00 -14.33 -4.15
N VAL A 82 -13.51 -15.45 -3.65
CA VAL A 82 -13.61 -15.71 -2.21
C VAL A 82 -12.23 -15.76 -1.58
N ASP A 83 -11.29 -16.47 -2.20
CA ASP A 83 -9.93 -16.61 -1.68
C ASP A 83 -9.14 -15.30 -1.76
N LEU A 84 -9.30 -14.53 -2.85
CA LEU A 84 -8.72 -13.20 -2.95
C LEU A 84 -9.28 -12.27 -1.87
N ALA A 85 -10.60 -12.24 -1.68
CA ALA A 85 -11.23 -11.42 -0.65
C ALA A 85 -10.73 -11.81 0.75
N LYS A 86 -10.67 -13.12 1.06
CA LYS A 86 -10.07 -13.65 2.29
C LYS A 86 -8.62 -13.21 2.44
N ASN A 87 -7.82 -13.26 1.38
CA ASN A 87 -6.43 -12.84 1.44
C ASN A 87 -6.34 -11.35 1.77
N ILE A 88 -7.11 -10.49 1.10
CA ILE A 88 -7.14 -9.03 1.35
C ILE A 88 -7.50 -8.71 2.81
N ILE A 89 -8.59 -9.29 3.33
CA ILE A 89 -9.04 -9.00 4.71
C ILE A 89 -8.06 -9.53 5.76
N ASN A 90 -7.34 -10.60 5.45
CA ASN A 90 -6.44 -11.25 6.39
C ASN A 90 -5.00 -10.72 6.32
N VAL A 91 -4.63 -9.86 5.37
CA VAL A 91 -3.26 -9.29 5.30
C VAL A 91 -2.89 -8.62 6.63
N ILE A 92 -3.71 -7.69 7.10
CA ILE A 92 -3.40 -6.92 8.33
C ILE A 92 -3.42 -7.83 9.56
N PRO A 93 -4.47 -8.66 9.82
CA PRO A 93 -4.48 -9.58 10.96
C PRO A 93 -3.29 -10.54 10.99
N LYS A 94 -2.92 -11.14 9.85
CA LYS A 94 -1.77 -12.06 9.77
C LYS A 94 -0.46 -11.34 10.06
N HIS A 95 -0.28 -10.13 9.52
CA HIS A 95 0.90 -9.31 9.81
C HIS A 95 0.97 -8.92 11.29
N HIS A 96 -0.14 -8.50 11.89
CA HIS A 96 -0.20 -8.20 13.33
C HIS A 96 0.13 -9.42 14.18
N ALA A 97 -0.39 -10.60 13.83
CA ALA A 97 -0.10 -11.85 14.54
C ALA A 97 1.41 -12.17 14.48
N TYR A 98 2.03 -12.03 13.31
CA TYR A 98 3.47 -12.22 13.12
C TYR A 98 4.30 -11.21 13.95
N VAL A 99 3.97 -9.92 13.89
CA VAL A 99 4.66 -8.89 14.69
C VAL A 99 4.55 -9.17 16.19
N ASN A 100 3.36 -9.55 16.67
CA ASN A 100 3.16 -9.88 18.08
C ASN A 100 3.91 -11.15 18.49
N GLN A 101 4.04 -12.14 17.60
CA GLN A 101 4.89 -13.30 17.85
C GLN A 101 6.35 -12.87 18.03
N LEU A 102 6.90 -12.03 17.16
CA LEU A 102 8.28 -11.54 17.31
C LEU A 102 8.48 -10.79 18.64
N LYS A 103 7.49 -9.99 19.07
CA LYS A 103 7.54 -9.33 20.39
C LYS A 103 7.56 -10.34 21.54
N ASN A 104 6.73 -11.38 21.47
CA ASN A 104 6.68 -12.43 22.47
C ASN A 104 7.99 -13.23 22.52
N ASP A 105 8.67 -13.37 21.38
CA ASP A 105 10.00 -13.98 21.28
C ASP A 105 11.13 -13.05 21.79
N GLY A 106 10.79 -11.84 22.25
CA GLY A 106 11.71 -10.88 22.85
C GLY A 106 12.41 -9.96 21.87
N TYR A 107 11.93 -9.84 20.62
CA TYR A 107 12.48 -8.90 19.64
C TYR A 107 11.80 -7.54 19.75
N PRO A 108 12.54 -6.44 20.04
CA PRO A 108 12.00 -5.10 19.92
C PRO A 108 11.68 -4.80 18.46
N ILE A 109 10.48 -4.28 18.20
CA ILE A 109 10.00 -3.99 16.85
C ILE A 109 10.01 -2.49 16.63
N ILE A 110 10.84 -2.02 15.72
CA ILE A 110 10.94 -0.60 15.39
C ILE A 110 10.50 -0.34 13.95
N GLY A 111 9.88 0.80 13.73
CA GLY A 111 9.54 1.31 12.42
C GLY A 111 10.63 2.24 11.91
N TYR A 112 10.93 2.17 10.63
CA TYR A 112 11.79 3.13 9.97
C TYR A 112 11.14 3.63 8.68
N CYS A 113 11.10 4.95 8.50
CA CYS A 113 10.70 5.57 7.24
C CYS A 113 11.69 6.65 6.80
N ARG A 114 11.71 6.94 5.50
CA ARG A 114 12.53 8.02 4.96
C ARG A 114 11.89 8.74 3.78
N LYS A 115 12.36 9.96 3.51
CA LYS A 115 12.08 10.68 2.26
C LYS A 115 13.36 11.12 1.57
N SER A 116 13.34 11.09 0.23
CA SER A 116 14.43 11.55 -0.62
C SER A 116 14.63 13.06 -0.49
N ARG A 117 15.83 13.57 -0.78
CA ARG A 117 16.14 15.02 -0.75
C ARG A 117 15.37 15.87 -1.78
N THR A 118 14.54 15.26 -2.62
CA THR A 118 13.76 15.97 -3.65
C THR A 118 12.78 16.96 -2.99
N PRO A 119 12.84 18.27 -3.29
CA PRO A 119 11.94 19.26 -2.71
C PRO A 119 10.47 18.84 -2.82
N SER A 120 9.71 19.03 -1.74
CA SER A 120 8.29 18.66 -1.69
C SER A 120 7.58 19.43 -0.59
N ASP A 121 6.56 20.19 -0.98
CA ASP A 121 5.76 21.01 -0.07
C ASP A 121 4.94 20.18 0.94
N ASN A 122 4.67 18.92 0.61
CA ASN A 122 3.86 18.01 1.42
C ASN A 122 4.70 17.00 2.23
N ARG A 123 6.00 17.25 2.41
CA ARG A 123 6.92 16.27 3.01
C ARG A 123 6.49 15.82 4.41
N VAL A 124 6.16 16.77 5.28
CA VAL A 124 5.75 16.51 6.67
C VAL A 124 4.50 15.63 6.69
N ALA A 125 3.46 16.01 5.93
CA ALA A 125 2.23 15.23 5.81
C ALA A 125 2.48 13.80 5.27
N LEU A 126 3.41 13.64 4.32
CA LEU A 126 3.78 12.32 3.79
C LEU A 126 4.55 11.48 4.81
N LEU A 127 5.48 12.07 5.55
CA LEU A 127 6.21 11.40 6.62
C LEU A 127 5.28 11.00 7.76
N GLN A 128 4.40 11.91 8.20
CA GLN A 128 3.40 11.62 9.23
C GLN A 128 2.53 10.42 8.84
N ARG A 129 2.04 10.38 7.59
CA ARG A 129 1.28 9.22 7.09
C ARG A 129 2.08 7.92 7.15
N MET A 130 3.39 7.97 6.93
CA MET A 130 4.26 6.79 7.06
C MET A 130 4.42 6.36 8.52
N VAL A 131 4.60 7.32 9.43
CA VAL A 131 4.63 7.08 10.88
C VAL A 131 3.33 6.43 11.33
N ASP A 132 2.18 6.98 10.93
CA ASP A 132 0.85 6.45 11.24
C ASP A 132 0.69 5.02 10.75
N ILE A 133 1.14 4.71 9.52
CA ILE A 133 1.10 3.34 8.98
C ILE A 133 1.95 2.38 9.81
N LEU A 134 3.17 2.79 10.19
CA LEU A 134 4.05 1.96 11.00
C LEU A 134 3.43 1.67 12.38
N ARG A 135 2.84 2.68 13.03
CA ARG A 135 2.15 2.53 14.32
C ARG A 135 0.89 1.68 14.19
N GLN A 136 -0.03 2.05 13.31
CA GLN A 136 -1.38 1.50 13.24
C GLN A 136 -1.44 0.14 12.53
N ARG A 137 -0.62 -0.06 11.50
CA ARG A 137 -0.65 -1.28 10.67
C ARG A 137 0.51 -2.23 10.92
N SER A 138 1.60 -1.78 11.54
CA SER A 138 2.75 -2.64 11.85
C SER A 138 3.06 -2.75 13.33
N LEU A 139 2.27 -2.09 14.20
CA LEU A 139 2.35 -2.19 15.66
C LEU A 139 3.76 -1.95 16.21
N VAL A 140 4.55 -1.07 15.58
CA VAL A 140 5.93 -0.82 16.02
C VAL A 140 5.97 -0.06 17.36
N GLU A 141 6.98 -0.36 18.17
CA GLU A 141 7.17 0.21 19.52
C GLU A 141 7.90 1.54 19.48
N LYS A 142 8.81 1.72 18.51
CA LYS A 142 9.46 3.00 18.22
C LYS A 142 9.42 3.30 16.73
N VAL A 143 9.49 4.57 16.34
CA VAL A 143 9.57 5.01 14.95
C VAL A 143 10.73 5.99 14.76
N TYR A 144 11.63 5.65 13.85
CA TYR A 144 12.73 6.53 13.45
C TYR A 144 12.53 7.03 12.02
N VAL A 145 12.85 8.30 11.79
CA VAL A 145 12.53 8.98 10.54
C VAL A 145 13.75 9.69 9.97
N SER A 146 14.09 9.38 8.72
CA SER A 146 15.04 10.19 7.97
C SER A 146 14.30 11.16 7.05
N THR A 147 14.22 12.43 7.44
CA THR A 147 13.39 13.37 6.69
C THR A 147 14.01 13.75 5.34
N HIS A 148 15.35 13.70 5.21
CA HIS A 148 16.10 14.14 4.03
C HIS A 148 17.31 13.23 3.70
N SER A 149 17.09 12.02 3.17
CA SER A 149 18.20 11.10 2.85
C SER A 149 18.14 10.45 1.47
N ASN A 150 19.30 10.05 0.95
CA ASN A 150 19.38 9.20 -0.24
C ASN A 150 19.40 7.71 0.17
N ALA A 151 18.70 6.84 -0.55
CA ALA A 151 18.73 5.39 -0.29
C ALA A 151 20.13 4.78 -0.45
N LYS A 152 20.98 5.36 -1.30
CA LYS A 152 22.37 4.94 -1.52
C LYS A 152 23.33 5.46 -0.44
N GLU A 153 22.92 6.47 0.31
CA GLU A 153 23.70 7.03 1.40
C GLU A 153 23.72 6.05 2.57
N GLY A 154 24.91 5.85 3.14
CA GLY A 154 25.08 5.00 4.31
C GLY A 154 24.41 5.63 5.54
N PHE A 155 23.90 4.81 6.46
CA PHE A 155 23.07 5.29 7.56
C PHE A 155 23.80 6.28 8.47
N HIS A 156 25.10 6.07 8.73
CA HIS A 156 25.92 7.01 9.51
C HIS A 156 26.07 8.40 8.86
N LYS A 157 25.75 8.55 7.57
CA LYS A 157 25.80 9.83 6.85
C LYS A 157 24.43 10.49 6.70
N ARG A 158 23.34 9.80 7.07
CA ARG A 158 21.99 10.35 7.00
C ARG A 158 21.78 11.32 8.15
N ASP A 159 20.98 12.36 7.94
CA ASP A 159 20.50 13.22 9.04
C ASP A 159 21.62 13.92 9.84
N LEU A 160 22.82 14.10 9.24
CA LEU A 160 23.95 14.81 9.87
C LEU A 160 23.89 16.34 9.72
N ASP A 161 22.96 16.85 8.91
CA ASP A 161 22.81 18.28 8.67
C ASP A 161 21.84 18.88 9.68
N ASP A 162 22.22 20.02 10.29
CA ASP A 162 21.43 20.75 11.29
C ASP A 162 20.07 21.25 10.75
N GLN A 163 19.85 21.13 9.43
CA GLN A 163 18.60 21.41 8.74
C GLN A 163 17.48 20.38 8.99
N ASN A 164 17.69 19.35 9.81
CA ASN A 164 16.69 18.31 10.05
C ASN A 164 15.57 18.73 11.03
N THR A 165 15.17 20.00 11.00
CA THR A 165 14.15 20.59 11.89
C THR A 165 12.76 19.97 11.70
N LEU A 166 12.49 19.38 10.54
CA LEU A 166 11.19 18.77 10.22
C LEU A 166 10.80 17.62 11.16
N ILE A 167 11.76 16.98 11.85
CA ILE A 167 11.42 15.91 12.78
C ILE A 167 10.57 16.42 13.96
N ALA A 168 10.77 17.69 14.36
CA ALA A 168 10.01 18.31 15.44
C ALA A 168 8.55 18.60 15.06
N GLU A 169 8.22 18.55 13.76
CA GLU A 169 6.85 18.71 13.25
C GLU A 169 6.09 17.38 13.14
N LEU A 170 6.75 16.25 13.45
CA LEU A 170 6.16 14.91 13.38
C LEU A 170 5.72 14.43 14.75
N ASP A 171 4.53 13.82 14.79
CA ASP A 171 3.99 13.20 16.00
C ASP A 171 4.39 11.72 16.08
N GLN A 172 4.60 11.23 17.31
CA GLN A 172 4.88 9.82 17.63
C GLN A 172 6.17 9.25 17.00
N VAL A 173 7.17 10.11 16.82
CA VAL A 173 8.53 9.75 16.40
C VAL A 173 9.46 9.67 17.60
N ASP A 174 10.44 8.77 17.54
CA ASP A 174 11.43 8.51 18.60
C ASP A 174 12.83 9.02 18.24
N GLY A 175 13.00 9.59 17.04
CA GLY A 175 14.23 10.20 16.59
C GLY A 175 14.51 9.99 15.10
N ASP A 176 15.70 10.41 14.68
CA ASP A 176 16.17 10.29 13.30
C ASP A 176 17.03 9.02 13.10
N THR A 177 17.74 8.93 11.97
CA THR A 177 18.65 7.81 11.73
C THR A 177 19.81 7.74 12.72
N GLN A 178 20.32 8.88 13.23
CA GLN A 178 21.42 8.87 14.18
C GLN A 178 20.95 8.34 15.53
N ALA A 179 19.78 8.78 15.99
CA ALA A 179 19.13 8.22 17.17
C ALA A 179 18.82 6.72 16.99
N TYR A 180 18.45 6.28 15.79
CA TYR A 180 18.27 4.86 15.49
C TYR A 180 19.56 4.06 15.72
N ILE A 181 20.67 4.47 15.12
CA ILE A 181 21.95 3.75 15.20
C ILE A 181 22.47 3.70 16.65
N GLN A 182 22.32 4.79 17.40
CA GLN A 182 22.91 4.89 18.74
C GLN A 182 22.12 4.11 19.81
N ASN A 183 20.82 3.94 19.64
CA ASN A 183 19.92 3.45 20.70
C ASN A 183 19.45 2.00 20.49
N ASN A 184 19.92 1.31 19.44
CA ASN A 184 19.39 0.00 19.06
C ASN A 184 20.53 -0.94 18.67
N ASP A 185 20.76 -1.97 19.48
CA ASP A 185 21.73 -3.04 19.15
C ASP A 185 21.05 -4.17 18.36
N LYS A 186 20.00 -4.79 18.92
CA LYS A 186 19.31 -5.94 18.34
C LYS A 186 17.82 -5.68 18.22
N VAL A 187 17.37 -5.35 17.01
CA VAL A 187 15.98 -4.98 16.72
C VAL A 187 15.47 -5.63 15.44
N CYS A 188 14.16 -5.80 15.35
CA CYS A 188 13.50 -6.08 14.08
C CYS A 188 13.01 -4.76 13.47
N VAL A 189 13.48 -4.45 12.26
CA VAL A 189 13.10 -3.22 11.57
C VAL A 189 11.96 -3.50 10.60
N VAL A 190 10.85 -2.79 10.78
CA VAL A 190 9.78 -2.70 9.79
C VAL A 190 9.98 -1.44 8.96
N ALA A 191 10.27 -1.62 7.68
CA ALA A 191 10.44 -0.53 6.72
C ALA A 191 9.36 -0.56 5.64
N LEU A 192 8.97 0.61 5.15
CA LEU A 192 8.04 0.74 4.03
C LEU A 192 8.80 0.67 2.69
N ASP A 193 8.53 -0.41 1.94
CA ASP A 193 9.22 -0.82 0.70
C ASP A 193 9.29 0.27 -0.38
N TYR A 194 8.19 1.01 -0.62
CA TYR A 194 8.11 2.06 -1.63
C TYR A 194 9.02 3.27 -1.33
N THR A 195 9.49 3.41 -0.09
CA THR A 195 10.50 4.43 0.26
C THR A 195 11.90 3.88 0.33
N GLY A 196 12.07 2.56 0.32
CA GLY A 196 13.35 1.85 0.34
C GLY A 196 14.14 2.10 1.63
N PHE A 197 14.36 1.07 2.43
CA PHE A 197 15.19 1.16 3.63
C PHE A 197 16.62 1.64 3.30
N THR A 198 17.24 0.97 2.33
CA THR A 198 18.55 1.32 1.75
C THR A 198 18.72 0.57 0.43
N THR A 199 19.46 1.16 -0.51
CA THR A 199 19.98 0.46 -1.69
C THR A 199 21.49 0.21 -1.56
N ASN A 200 22.11 0.64 -0.47
CA ASN A 200 23.51 0.39 -0.16
C ASN A 200 23.65 -0.89 0.66
N MET A 201 23.82 -2.02 -0.04
CA MET A 201 23.88 -3.34 0.58
C MET A 201 25.15 -3.54 1.41
N SER A 202 26.26 -2.88 1.07
CA SER A 202 27.49 -2.95 1.84
C SER A 202 27.31 -2.32 3.22
N ASP A 203 26.67 -1.15 3.26
CA ASP A 203 26.37 -0.44 4.51
C ASP A 203 25.32 -1.18 5.36
N LEU A 204 24.30 -1.76 4.72
CA LEU A 204 23.34 -2.63 5.41
C LEU A 204 24.02 -3.80 6.13
N LYS A 205 24.99 -4.45 5.49
CA LYS A 205 25.75 -5.55 6.10
C LYS A 205 26.58 -5.10 7.30
N ILE A 206 27.05 -3.87 7.31
CA ILE A 206 27.80 -3.31 8.44
C ILE A 206 26.86 -3.14 9.64
N ILE A 207 25.69 -2.54 9.41
CA ILE A 207 24.67 -2.30 10.46
C ILE A 207 24.12 -3.61 11.02
N LEU A 208 23.89 -4.62 10.17
CA LEU A 208 23.41 -5.93 10.63
C LEU A 208 24.45 -6.74 11.43
N ARG A 209 25.71 -6.28 11.48
CA ARG A 209 26.81 -6.93 12.20
C ARG A 209 27.25 -6.18 13.46
N GLN A 210 26.74 -4.96 13.65
CA GLN A 210 26.87 -4.23 14.92
C GLN A 210 26.01 -4.95 15.97
#